data_AF-A0A6M1S7F7-F1
#
_entry.id   AF-A0A6M1S7F7-F1
#
_cell.length_a   1.000
_cell.length_b   1.000
_cell.length_c   1.000
_cell.angle_alpha   90.00
_cell.angle_beta   90.00
_cell.angle_gamma   90.00
#
_symmetry.space_group_name_H-M   'P 1'
#
loop_
_entity.id
_entity.type
_entity.pdbx_description
1 polymer ?
#
loop_
_entity_poly.entity_id
_entity_poly.type
_entity_poly.pdbx_seq_one_letter_code
_entity_poly.pdbx_strand_id
1 'polypeptide(L)'
;MLHALSLVTASHTRTLFSLLALAILALPYAVQANDMTLEESVHLFLYQQAQTLGQEAVITVTPSSPHLPTCVQPEPFLPNTTQPPVGRVSVGVRCGTDGRQVRYIQAQVDVVGNYVVATRDIERGTLIT
;
A
#
# COMPACT_ATOMS: atom_id res chain seq x y z
N MET A 1 -56.37 28.31 -18.62
CA MET A 1 -55.80 27.00 -19.03
C MET A 1 -54.26 26.93 -19.03
N LEU A 2 -53.50 28.02 -18.75
CA LEU A 2 -52.01 27.97 -18.77
C LEU A 2 -51.33 27.63 -17.42
N HIS A 3 -51.99 27.77 -16.27
CA HIS A 3 -51.36 27.55 -14.95
C HIS A 3 -51.21 26.08 -14.52
N ALA A 4 -51.89 25.14 -15.19
CA ALA A 4 -51.87 23.72 -14.81
C ALA A 4 -50.67 22.95 -15.37
N LEU A 5 -49.99 23.46 -16.42
CA LEU A 5 -48.82 22.79 -17.01
C LEU A 5 -47.55 22.94 -16.17
N SER A 6 -47.42 24.01 -15.37
CA SER A 6 -46.18 24.33 -14.62
C SER A 6 -45.98 23.49 -13.35
N LEU A 7 -47.04 22.88 -12.81
CA LEU A 7 -46.97 22.00 -11.63
C LEU A 7 -46.58 20.56 -12.01
N VAL A 8 -46.95 20.12 -13.21
CA VAL A 8 -46.65 18.78 -13.73
C VAL A 8 -45.16 18.64 -14.09
N THR A 9 -44.52 19.72 -14.54
CA THR A 9 -43.07 19.73 -14.82
C THR A 9 -42.23 19.68 -13.54
N ALA A 10 -42.71 20.26 -12.44
CA ALA A 10 -42.03 20.24 -11.14
C ALA A 10 -42.11 18.88 -10.41
N SER A 11 -43.22 18.13 -10.58
CA SER A 11 -43.33 16.77 -10.03
C SER A 11 -42.57 15.74 -10.88
N HIS A 12 -42.52 15.91 -12.20
CA HIS A 12 -41.72 15.07 -13.09
C HIS A 12 -40.22 15.26 -12.90
N THR A 13 -39.75 16.48 -12.69
CA THR A 13 -38.32 16.74 -12.40
C THR A 13 -37.88 16.13 -11.06
N ARG A 14 -38.72 16.19 -10.01
CA ARG A 14 -38.42 15.57 -8.70
C ARG A 14 -38.45 14.03 -8.75
N THR A 15 -39.39 13.45 -9.50
CA THR A 15 -39.45 11.98 -9.69
C THR A 15 -38.29 11.47 -10.56
N LEU A 16 -37.92 12.20 -11.62
CA LEU A 16 -36.72 11.91 -12.42
C LEU A 16 -35.44 11.98 -11.57
N PHE A 17 -35.29 12.99 -10.71
CA PHE A 17 -34.13 13.13 -9.84
C PHE A 17 -34.05 12.01 -8.78
N SER A 18 -35.19 11.58 -8.24
CA SER A 18 -35.28 10.45 -7.30
C SER A 18 -34.93 9.12 -7.96
N LEU A 19 -35.36 8.90 -9.21
CA LEU A 19 -35.03 7.69 -9.97
C LEU A 19 -33.54 7.65 -10.36
N LEU A 20 -32.97 8.80 -10.70
CA LEU A 20 -31.53 8.92 -10.99
C LEU A 20 -30.67 8.64 -9.75
N ALA A 21 -31.05 9.18 -8.59
CA ALA A 21 -30.32 8.93 -7.34
C ALA A 21 -30.37 7.46 -6.92
N LEU A 22 -31.52 6.79 -7.12
CA LEU A 22 -31.66 5.36 -6.83
C LEU A 22 -30.84 4.49 -7.80
N ALA A 23 -30.70 4.91 -9.06
CA ALA A 23 -29.89 4.21 -10.06
C ALA A 23 -28.38 4.27 -9.75
N ILE A 24 -27.88 5.36 -9.15
CA ILE A 24 -26.46 5.50 -8.76
C ILE A 24 -26.12 4.58 -7.58
N LEU A 25 -27.04 4.37 -6.64
CA LEU A 25 -26.88 3.43 -5.52
C LEU A 25 -26.89 1.95 -5.96
N ALA A 26 -27.46 1.64 -7.13
CA ALA A 26 -27.53 0.29 -7.68
C ALA A 26 -26.31 -0.10 -8.52
N LEU A 27 -25.31 0.78 -8.66
CA LEU A 27 -24.08 0.46 -9.36
C LEU A 27 -23.32 -0.62 -8.56
N PRO A 28 -23.01 -1.79 -9.16
CA PRO A 28 -22.15 -2.76 -8.51
C PRO A 28 -20.76 -2.14 -8.37
N TYR A 29 -20.30 -1.96 -7.13
CA TYR A 29 -18.90 -1.65 -6.86
C TYR A 29 -18.10 -2.89 -7.24
N ALA A 30 -17.48 -2.87 -8.41
CA ALA A 30 -16.52 -3.90 -8.80
C ALA A 30 -15.29 -3.75 -7.91
N VAL A 31 -15.25 -4.48 -6.80
CA VAL A 31 -14.03 -4.66 -6.01
C VAL A 31 -13.09 -5.48 -6.89
N GLN A 32 -12.10 -4.81 -7.48
CA GLN A 32 -11.03 -5.48 -8.22
C GLN A 32 -10.24 -6.32 -7.21
N ALA A 33 -10.36 -7.64 -7.29
CA ALA A 33 -9.40 -8.53 -6.66
C ALA A 33 -8.08 -8.33 -7.40
N ASN A 34 -7.16 -7.56 -6.80
CA ASN A 34 -5.84 -7.35 -7.37
C ASN A 34 -5.10 -8.69 -7.31
N ASP A 35 -4.93 -9.37 -8.45
CA ASP A 35 -4.21 -10.64 -8.57
C ASP A 35 -2.70 -10.40 -8.53
N MET A 36 -2.28 -9.70 -7.49
CA MET A 36 -0.89 -9.33 -7.28
C MET A 36 -0.14 -10.53 -6.73
N THR A 37 1.03 -10.81 -7.31
CA THR A 37 1.89 -11.88 -6.80
C THR A 37 2.36 -11.55 -5.38
N LEU A 38 2.71 -12.58 -4.61
CA LEU A 38 3.22 -12.41 -3.25
C LEU A 38 4.46 -11.50 -3.26
N GLU A 39 5.40 -11.72 -4.18
CA GLU A 39 6.62 -10.95 -4.29
C GLU A 39 6.34 -9.48 -4.64
N GLU A 40 5.40 -9.22 -5.53
CA GLU A 40 4.99 -7.86 -5.91
C GLU A 40 4.29 -7.13 -4.76
N SER A 41 3.43 -7.82 -4.00
CA SER A 41 2.79 -7.24 -2.82
C SER A 41 3.82 -6.82 -1.76
N VAL A 42 4.84 -7.67 -1.53
CA VAL A 42 5.95 -7.37 -0.61
C VAL A 42 6.78 -6.20 -1.14
N HIS A 43 7.07 -6.17 -2.44
CA HIS A 43 7.83 -5.10 -3.06
C HIS A 43 7.12 -3.75 -2.92
N LEU A 44 5.82 -3.67 -3.23
CA LEU A 44 5.03 -2.43 -3.08
C LEU A 44 4.91 -1.99 -1.63
N PHE A 45 4.71 -2.92 -0.70
CA PHE A 45 4.67 -2.61 0.73
C PHE A 45 5.98 -2.00 1.21
N LEU A 46 7.12 -2.62 0.88
CA LEU A 46 8.44 -2.08 1.23
C LEU A 46 8.71 -0.74 0.54
N TYR A 47 8.28 -0.57 -0.71
CA TYR A 47 8.40 0.69 -1.43
C TYR A 47 7.68 1.82 -0.70
N GLN A 48 6.43 1.60 -0.28
CA GLN A 48 5.65 2.57 0.50
C GLN A 48 6.34 2.90 1.83
N GLN A 49 6.84 1.89 2.54
CA GLN A 49 7.52 2.10 3.81
C GLN A 49 8.84 2.86 3.65
N ALA A 50 9.55 2.65 2.53
CA ALA A 50 10.84 3.27 2.24
C ALA A 50 10.74 4.73 1.76
N GLN A 51 9.56 5.21 1.32
CA GLN A 51 9.39 6.60 0.84
C GLN A 51 9.78 7.67 1.86
N THR A 52 9.77 7.32 3.14
CA THR A 52 10.10 8.25 4.23
C THR A 52 11.59 8.25 4.63
N LEU A 53 12.41 7.37 4.04
CA LEU A 53 13.75 7.06 4.55
C LEU A 53 14.88 7.78 3.81
N GLY A 54 14.65 8.23 2.58
CA GLY A 54 15.69 8.82 1.74
C GLY A 54 15.17 9.39 0.43
N GLN A 55 16.08 9.58 -0.51
CA GLN A 55 15.75 10.13 -1.83
C GLN A 55 15.27 9.03 -2.78
N GLU A 56 15.91 7.85 -2.70
CA GLU A 56 15.62 6.71 -3.55
C GLU A 56 15.83 5.42 -2.76
N ALA A 57 15.00 4.42 -3.04
CA ALA A 57 15.10 3.09 -2.44
C ALA A 57 15.13 2.02 -3.53
N VAL A 58 16.14 1.17 -3.48
CA VAL A 58 16.27 -0.02 -4.32
C VAL A 58 15.85 -1.23 -3.49
N ILE A 59 14.87 -1.98 -3.97
CA ILE A 59 14.27 -3.09 -3.24
C ILE A 59 14.43 -4.37 -4.06
N THR A 60 15.02 -5.39 -3.44
CA THR A 60 15.14 -6.73 -4.02
C THR A 60 14.43 -7.73 -3.12
N VAL A 61 13.34 -8.32 -3.61
CA VAL A 61 12.60 -9.37 -2.90
C VAL A 61 13.16 -10.73 -3.30
N THR A 62 13.49 -11.55 -2.31
CA THR A 62 13.92 -12.93 -2.57
C THR A 62 12.70 -13.79 -2.86
N PRO A 63 12.67 -14.52 -3.99
CA PRO A 63 11.55 -15.39 -4.33
C PRO A 63 11.28 -16.41 -3.22
N SER A 64 10.00 -16.69 -2.99
CA SER A 64 9.59 -17.71 -2.04
C SER A 64 9.89 -19.13 -2.58
N SER A 65 9.98 -20.12 -1.67
CA SER A 65 10.22 -21.51 -2.09
C SER A 65 9.06 -22.02 -2.96
N PRO A 66 9.32 -22.66 -4.12
CA PRO A 66 8.28 -23.13 -5.04
C PRO A 66 7.43 -24.27 -4.46
N HIS A 67 7.88 -24.89 -3.35
CA HIS A 67 7.14 -25.93 -2.66
C HIS A 67 6.08 -25.39 -1.70
N LEU A 68 6.03 -24.07 -1.50
CA LEU A 68 5.03 -23.45 -0.66
C LEU A 68 3.68 -23.37 -1.42
N PRO A 69 2.55 -23.60 -0.75
CA PRO A 69 1.25 -23.46 -1.39
C PRO A 69 1.01 -22.00 -1.82
N THR A 70 0.13 -21.76 -2.80
CA THR A 70 -0.21 -20.40 -3.24
C THR A 70 -0.66 -19.53 -2.07
N CYS A 71 -0.17 -18.28 -2.01
CA CYS A 71 -0.64 -17.28 -1.05
C CYS A 71 -1.79 -16.49 -1.69
N VAL A 72 -3.03 -16.77 -1.26
CA VAL A 72 -4.21 -16.00 -1.70
C VAL A 72 -4.33 -14.76 -0.83
N GLN A 73 -4.61 -13.60 -1.42
CA GLN A 73 -4.76 -12.31 -0.71
C GLN A 73 -3.56 -12.00 0.21
N PRO A 74 -2.37 -11.76 -0.35
CA PRO A 74 -1.19 -11.47 0.46
C PRO A 74 -1.34 -10.14 1.20
N GLU A 75 -1.17 -10.18 2.52
CA GLU A 75 -1.15 -8.98 3.38
C GLU A 75 0.22 -8.86 4.07
N PRO A 76 1.15 -8.06 3.50
CA PRO A 76 2.47 -7.84 4.07
C PRO A 76 2.44 -7.00 5.34
N PHE A 77 3.36 -7.27 6.26
CA PHE A 77 3.60 -6.48 7.47
C PHE A 77 5.07 -6.56 7.90
N LEU A 78 5.54 -5.54 8.61
CA LEU A 78 6.85 -5.59 9.28
C LEU A 78 6.71 -6.20 10.68
N PRO A 79 7.46 -7.25 11.02
CA PRO A 79 7.43 -7.84 12.36
C PRO A 79 7.95 -6.89 13.45
N ASN A 80 8.88 -6.01 13.08
CA ASN A 80 9.41 -4.95 13.94
C ASN A 80 9.12 -3.60 13.29
N THR A 81 8.27 -2.80 13.94
CA THR A 81 7.85 -1.46 13.46
C THR A 81 8.66 -0.33 14.07
N THR A 82 9.56 -0.62 15.02
CA THR A 82 10.35 0.40 15.73
C THR A 82 11.57 0.86 14.92
N GLN A 83 12.02 0.06 13.95
CA GLN A 83 13.17 0.35 13.12
C GLN A 83 12.75 0.55 11.66
N PRO A 84 13.37 1.51 10.95
CA PRO A 84 13.25 1.59 9.50
C PRO A 84 13.65 0.28 8.81
N PRO A 85 12.92 -0.20 7.78
CA PRO A 85 13.27 -1.40 7.05
C PRO A 85 14.42 -1.15 6.06
N VAL A 86 15.63 -0.91 6.56
CA VAL A 86 16.84 -0.70 5.74
C VAL A 86 17.79 -1.88 5.87
N GLY A 87 18.46 -2.24 4.78
CA GLY A 87 19.35 -3.39 4.68
C GLY A 87 18.58 -4.69 4.46
N ARG A 88 19.04 -5.77 5.08
CA ARG A 88 18.36 -7.06 5.02
C ARG A 88 17.18 -7.08 5.98
N VAL A 89 15.99 -7.30 5.43
CA VAL A 89 14.74 -7.29 6.20
C VAL A 89 13.94 -8.58 5.99
N SER A 90 13.12 -8.90 6.98
CA SER A 90 12.15 -10.00 6.92
C SER A 90 10.75 -9.41 6.96
N VAL A 91 9.96 -9.67 5.91
CA VAL A 91 8.57 -9.22 5.79
C VAL A 91 7.66 -10.40 6.10
N GLY A 92 6.78 -10.24 7.07
CA GLY A 92 5.71 -11.20 7.30
C GLY A 92 4.60 -11.00 6.27
N VAL A 93 4.03 -12.07 5.75
CA VAL A 93 2.90 -12.04 4.81
C VAL A 93 1.82 -12.95 5.35
N ARG A 94 0.65 -12.39 5.66
CA ARG A 94 -0.55 -13.17 5.98
C ARG A 94 -1.19 -13.62 4.67
N CYS A 95 -1.56 -14.90 4.60
CA CYS A 95 -2.19 -15.50 3.44
C CYS A 95 -3.58 -16.06 3.82
N GLY A 96 -4.53 -15.91 2.91
CA GLY A 96 -5.90 -16.37 3.01
C GLY A 96 -6.80 -15.42 3.81
N THR A 97 -8.12 -15.59 3.66
CA THR A 97 -9.15 -14.76 4.31
C THR A 97 -9.07 -14.75 5.83
N ASP A 98 -8.60 -15.83 6.44
CA ASP A 98 -8.52 -15.93 7.90
C ASP A 98 -7.18 -15.43 8.46
N GLY A 99 -6.20 -15.09 7.59
CA GLY A 99 -4.88 -14.56 7.98
C GLY A 99 -4.05 -15.47 8.91
N ARG A 100 -4.43 -16.75 9.03
CA ARG A 100 -3.82 -17.73 9.96
C ARG A 100 -2.49 -18.28 9.48
N GLN A 101 -2.20 -18.18 8.18
CA GLN A 101 -0.92 -18.61 7.61
C GLN A 101 -0.03 -17.39 7.42
N VAL A 102 0.99 -17.26 8.27
CA VAL A 102 2.02 -16.22 8.13
C VAL A 102 3.27 -16.85 7.53
N ARG A 103 3.85 -16.18 6.54
CA ARG A 103 5.13 -16.55 5.94
C ARG A 103 6.10 -15.40 6.03
N TYR A 104 7.39 -15.69 6.12
CA TYR A 104 8.42 -14.67 6.17
C TYR A 104 9.21 -14.67 4.86
N ILE A 105 9.22 -13.52 4.20
CA ILE A 105 9.89 -13.30 2.92
C ILE A 105 11.10 -12.41 3.17
N GLN A 106 12.24 -12.82 2.65
CA GLN A 106 13.48 -12.05 2.78
C GLN A 106 13.54 -11.00 1.68
N ALA A 107 13.98 -9.80 2.03
CA ALA A 107 14.23 -8.74 1.07
C ALA A 107 15.48 -7.94 1.47
N GLN A 108 16.07 -7.27 0.48
CA GLN A 108 17.10 -6.26 0.66
C GLN A 108 16.49 -4.90 0.30
N VAL A 109 16.66 -3.91 1.17
CA VAL A 109 16.22 -2.53 0.97
C VAL A 109 17.43 -1.60 1.10
N ASP A 110 17.91 -1.10 -0.02
CA ASP A 110 19.04 -0.18 -0.07
C ASP A 110 18.52 1.24 -0.29
N VAL A 111 18.85 2.16 0.62
CA VAL A 111 18.35 3.55 0.57
C VAL A 111 19.50 4.50 0.25
N VAL A 112 19.30 5.35 -0.75
CA VAL A 112 20.21 6.44 -1.10
C VAL A 112 19.80 7.69 -0.31
N GLY A 113 20.75 8.27 0.43
CA GLY A 113 20.50 9.42 1.28
C GLY A 113 21.77 10.18 1.64
N ASN A 114 21.57 11.32 2.30
CA ASN A 114 22.67 12.13 2.79
C ASN A 114 23.18 11.56 4.11
N TYR A 115 24.50 11.50 4.27
CA TYR A 115 25.15 11.06 5.49
C TYR A 115 26.37 11.95 5.76
N VAL A 116 26.73 12.09 7.03
CA VAL A 116 27.87 12.90 7.44
C VAL A 116 29.15 12.07 7.37
N VAL A 117 30.20 12.67 6.82
CA VAL A 117 31.55 12.11 6.78
C VAL A 117 32.54 13.10 7.36
N ALA A 118 33.57 12.59 8.02
CA ALA A 118 34.66 13.45 8.48
C ALA A 118 35.47 13.95 7.27
N THR A 119 35.68 15.26 7.19
CA THR A 119 36.49 15.90 6.14
C THR A 119 37.94 16.15 6.58
N ARG A 120 38.25 15.83 7.83
CA ARG A 120 39.57 15.95 8.47
C ARG A 120 39.73 14.91 9.57
N ASP A 121 40.96 14.67 10.01
CA ASP A 121 41.24 13.85 11.19
C ASP A 121 40.64 14.49 12.45
N ILE A 122 40.10 13.65 13.34
CA ILE A 122 39.44 14.07 14.58
C ILE A 122 40.14 13.40 15.75
N GLU A 123 40.87 14.18 16.55
CA GLU A 123 41.51 13.68 17.76
C GLU A 123 40.48 13.33 18.83
N ARG A 124 40.83 12.37 19.70
CA ARG A 124 39.97 11.92 20.80
C ARG A 124 39.58 13.11 21.69
N GLY A 125 38.29 13.25 21.96
CA GLY A 125 37.74 14.31 22.81
C GLY A 125 37.42 15.61 22.07
N THR A 126 37.70 15.68 20.76
CA THR A 126 37.29 16.83 19.92
C THR A 126 35.77 16.86 19.77
N LEU A 127 35.17 18.03 20.01
CA LEU A 127 33.73 18.24 19.81
C LEU A 127 33.44 18.44 18.31
N ILE A 128 32.45 17.72 17.80
CA ILE A 128 31.99 17.86 16.41
C ILE A 128 30.94 18.97 16.36
N THR A 129 31.23 19.99 15.56
CA THR A 129 30.38 21.16 15.31
C THR A 129 29.90 21.17 13.87
#